data_AF-A0A367RYR5-F1
#
_entry.id   AF-A0A367RYR5-F1
#
_cell.length_a   1.000
_cell.length_b   1.000
_cell.length_c   1.000
_cell.angle_alpha   90.00
_cell.angle_beta   90.00
_cell.angle_gamma   90.00
#
_symmetry.space_group_name_H-M   'P 1'
#
loop_
_entity.id
_entity.type
_entity.pdbx_description
1 polymer ?
#
loop_
_entity_poly.entity_id
_entity_poly.type
_entity_poly.pdbx_seq_one_letter_code
_entity_poly.pdbx_strand_id
1 'polypeptide(L)'
;MSRSPKGLPKASPQYYVYINSDEWREKCKKCHALTKYHCVVFPWAKSLNVHHLTYRNFQKEMPLRDTVPLSKFAHWIIHWWIFWKTPLRPWVNFLLRSLLIFWAVIWFVLPSKPKRTRRKKYA
;
A
#
# COMPACT_ATOMS: atom_id res chain seq x y z
N MET A 1 3.90 -23.77 -1.87
CA MET A 1 3.98 -23.19 -0.51
C MET A 1 5.30 -22.42 -0.38
N SER A 2 5.27 -21.07 -0.32
CA SER A 2 6.50 -20.28 -0.18
C SER A 2 7.01 -20.36 1.27
N ARG A 3 8.22 -20.88 1.47
CA ARG A 3 8.87 -20.89 2.78
C ARG A 3 9.18 -19.45 3.19
N SER A 4 8.60 -19.00 4.31
CA SER A 4 8.89 -17.69 4.88
C SER A 4 10.37 -17.62 5.29
N PRO A 5 11.11 -16.53 5.02
CA PRO A 5 12.51 -16.41 5.39
C PRO A 5 12.71 -16.62 6.89
N LYS A 6 13.71 -17.44 7.25
CA LYS A 6 14.03 -17.81 8.63
C LYS A 6 14.29 -16.53 9.47
N GLY A 7 13.65 -16.43 10.65
CA GLY A 7 13.92 -15.35 11.61
C GLY A 7 13.04 -14.09 11.52
N LEU A 8 11.86 -14.18 10.90
CA LEU A 8 10.77 -13.25 11.17
C LEU A 8 9.84 -13.85 12.24
N PRO A 9 9.38 -13.07 13.23
CA PRO A 9 8.34 -13.55 14.14
C PRO A 9 7.17 -14.05 13.28
N LYS A 10 6.77 -15.31 13.50
CA LYS A 10 5.63 -15.88 12.80
C LYS A 10 4.44 -14.98 13.12
N ALA A 11 3.87 -14.35 12.09
CA ALA A 11 2.63 -13.62 12.26
C ALA A 11 1.58 -14.55 12.90
N SER A 12 0.75 -14.01 13.78
CA SER A 12 -0.25 -14.81 14.48
C SER A 12 -1.26 -15.41 13.49
N PRO A 13 -1.90 -16.56 13.78
CA PRO A 13 -2.98 -17.09 12.95
C PRO A 13 -4.08 -16.06 12.68
N GLN A 14 -4.40 -15.23 13.68
CA GLN A 14 -5.36 -14.13 13.57
C GLN A 14 -4.95 -13.10 12.51
N TYR A 15 -3.64 -12.85 12.35
CA TYR A 15 -3.14 -11.99 11.27
C TYR A 15 -3.49 -12.56 9.90
N TYR A 16 -3.26 -13.84 9.67
CA TYR A 16 -3.54 -14.47 8.38
C TYR A 16 -5.04 -14.51 8.06
N VAL A 17 -5.88 -14.79 9.05
CA VAL A 17 -7.34 -14.70 8.89
C VAL A 17 -7.74 -13.29 8.48
N TYR A 18 -7.19 -12.29 9.17
CA TYR A 18 -7.49 -10.89 8.92
C TYR A 18 -7.07 -10.41 7.53
N ILE A 19 -5.81 -10.63 7.11
CA ILE A 19 -5.34 -10.14 5.80
C ILE A 19 -6.00 -10.85 4.61
N ASN A 20 -6.68 -11.98 4.85
CA ASN A 20 -7.44 -12.68 3.82
C ASN A 20 -8.95 -12.36 3.87
N SER A 21 -9.40 -11.55 4.84
CA SER A 21 -10.80 -11.19 5.02
C SER A 21 -11.28 -10.15 4.00
N ASP A 22 -12.60 -10.05 3.82
CA ASP A 22 -13.20 -9.01 2.98
C ASP A 22 -13.03 -7.60 3.57
N GLU A 23 -13.00 -7.48 4.90
CA GLU A 23 -12.73 -6.22 5.59
C GLU A 23 -11.36 -5.64 5.19
N TRP A 24 -10.32 -6.47 5.16
CA TRP A 24 -8.99 -6.04 4.71
C TRP A 24 -8.98 -5.68 3.22
N ARG A 25 -9.70 -6.44 2.38
CA ARG A 25 -9.82 -6.14 0.94
C ARG A 25 -10.48 -4.78 0.71
N GLU A 26 -11.51 -4.43 1.49
CA GLU A 26 -12.14 -3.11 1.42
C GLU A 26 -11.20 -1.98 1.85
N LYS A 27 -10.46 -2.18 2.94
CA LYS A 27 -9.42 -1.24 3.37
C LYS A 27 -8.35 -1.05 2.28
N CYS A 28 -7.94 -2.13 1.62
CA CYS A 28 -7.01 -2.05 0.50
C CYS A 28 -7.57 -1.26 -0.68
N LYS A 29 -8.84 -1.48 -1.06
CA LYS A 29 -9.50 -0.71 -2.12
C LYS A 29 -9.53 0.78 -1.79
N LYS A 30 -9.90 1.14 -0.55
CA LYS A 30 -9.89 2.55 -0.08
C LYS A 30 -8.48 3.14 -0.15
N CYS A 31 -7.47 2.41 0.32
CA CYS A 31 -6.08 2.83 0.27
C CYS A 31 -5.59 3.07 -1.17
N HIS A 32 -5.89 2.17 -2.10
CA HIS A 32 -5.53 2.32 -3.52
C HIS A 32 -6.27 3.48 -4.21
N ALA A 33 -7.54 3.71 -3.86
CA ALA A 33 -8.32 4.79 -4.45
C ALA A 33 -7.70 6.18 -4.19
N LEU A 34 -7.09 6.37 -3.01
CA LEU A 34 -6.40 7.61 -2.65
C LEU A 34 -5.25 7.96 -3.60
N THR A 35 -4.60 6.94 -4.17
CA THR A 35 -3.46 7.11 -5.06
C THR A 35 -3.77 6.82 -6.52
N LYS A 36 -5.07 6.75 -6.89
CA LYS A 36 -5.51 6.29 -8.22
C LYS A 36 -4.84 4.98 -8.65
N TYR A 37 -4.59 4.06 -7.70
CA TYR A 37 -3.93 2.77 -7.89
C TYR A 37 -2.44 2.83 -8.26
N HIS A 38 -1.76 3.94 -7.95
CA HIS A 38 -0.33 4.11 -8.14
C HIS A 38 0.46 3.88 -6.86
N CYS A 39 1.70 3.45 -7.01
CA CYS A 39 2.64 3.27 -5.91
C CYS A 39 3.13 4.63 -5.40
N VAL A 40 3.19 4.77 -4.07
CA VAL A 40 3.64 6.01 -3.43
C VAL A 40 5.14 6.29 -3.62
N VAL A 41 5.96 5.25 -3.74
CA VAL A 41 7.41 5.38 -3.97
C VAL A 41 7.71 5.56 -5.46
N PHE A 42 6.96 4.88 -6.32
CA PHE A 42 7.13 4.89 -7.78
C PHE A 42 5.79 5.25 -8.44
N PRO A 43 5.47 6.54 -8.62
CA PRO A 43 4.15 7.01 -9.09
C PRO A 43 3.75 6.46 -10.45
N TRP A 44 4.71 6.13 -11.31
CA TRP A 44 4.45 5.49 -12.61
C TRP A 44 4.07 4.01 -12.50
N ALA A 45 4.37 3.35 -11.37
CA ALA A 45 4.09 1.93 -11.17
C ALA A 45 2.71 1.71 -10.52
N LYS A 46 2.03 0.64 -10.95
CA LYS A 46 0.78 0.20 -10.33
C LYS A 46 1.02 -0.31 -8.91
N SER A 47 0.23 0.14 -7.95
CA SER A 47 0.23 -0.44 -6.61
C SER A 47 -0.58 -1.74 -6.62
N LEU A 48 0.06 -2.85 -6.24
CA LEU A 48 -0.57 -4.16 -6.16
C LEU A 48 -0.76 -4.64 -4.71
N ASN A 49 -0.06 -4.01 -3.78
CA ASN A 49 -0.07 -4.36 -2.37
C ASN A 49 -0.35 -3.12 -1.53
N VAL A 50 -0.89 -3.35 -0.33
CA VAL A 50 -0.99 -2.34 0.72
C VAL A 50 -0.11 -2.77 1.88
N HIS A 51 0.80 -1.89 2.26
CA HIS A 51 1.76 -2.12 3.33
C HIS A 51 1.27 -1.49 4.62
N HIS A 52 1.41 -2.22 5.73
CA HIS A 52 1.17 -1.68 7.07
C HIS A 52 2.40 -0.92 7.55
N LEU A 53 2.27 0.38 7.79
CA LEU A 53 3.32 1.20 8.39
C LEU A 53 3.51 0.84 9.87
N THR A 54 2.40 0.56 10.55
CA THR A 54 2.35 0.20 11.96
C THR A 54 1.28 -0.86 12.20
N TYR A 55 1.49 -1.69 13.22
CA TYR A 55 0.54 -2.70 13.70
C TYR A 55 -0.17 -2.27 14.99
N ARG A 56 0.02 -1.02 15.44
CA ARG A 56 -0.59 -0.51 16.69
C ARG A 56 -2.13 -0.53 16.67
N ASN A 57 -2.72 -0.29 15.51
CA ASN A 57 -4.17 -0.26 15.31
C ASN A 57 -4.64 -1.47 14.49
N PHE A 58 -4.13 -2.66 14.79
CA PHE A 58 -4.48 -3.87 14.07
C PHE A 58 -6.02 -4.07 14.02
N GLN A 59 -6.57 -4.33 12.83
CA GLN A 59 -8.01 -4.38 12.52
C GLN A 59 -8.76 -3.03 12.60
N LYS A 60 -8.11 -1.96 13.03
CA LYS A 60 -8.66 -0.60 13.10
C LYS A 60 -7.79 0.41 12.34
N GLU A 61 -7.09 -0.08 11.32
CA GLU A 61 -6.16 0.69 10.51
C GLU A 61 -6.91 1.77 9.73
N MET A 62 -6.40 3.00 9.80
CA MET A 62 -6.91 4.10 9.00
C MET A 62 -6.10 4.22 7.70
N PRO A 63 -6.75 4.33 6.53
CA PRO A 63 -6.07 4.76 5.30
C PRO A 63 -5.33 6.08 5.54
N LEU A 64 -4.21 6.31 4.83
CA LEU A 64 -3.28 7.43 5.02
C LEU A 64 -2.40 7.37 6.28
N ARG A 65 -2.94 6.91 7.41
CA ARG A 65 -2.19 6.87 8.68
C ARG A 65 -1.42 5.57 8.86
N ASP A 66 -2.08 4.45 8.70
CA ASP A 66 -1.56 3.14 9.10
C ASP A 66 -1.16 2.29 7.89
N THR A 67 -1.60 2.65 6.68
CA THR A 67 -1.39 1.89 5.46
C THR A 67 -0.94 2.75 4.28
N VAL A 68 -0.13 2.16 3.40
CA VAL A 68 0.38 2.82 2.18
C VAL A 68 0.32 1.87 0.97
N PRO A 69 -0.16 2.30 -0.20
CA PRO A 69 -0.21 1.47 -1.39
C PRO A 69 1.15 1.44 -2.10
N LEU A 70 1.64 0.23 -2.40
CA LEU A 70 2.96 0.00 -2.96
C LEU A 70 2.91 -0.94 -4.18
N SER A 71 3.85 -0.75 -5.10
CA SER A 71 4.15 -1.74 -6.13
C SER A 71 4.81 -2.97 -5.49
N LYS A 72 4.79 -4.11 -6.18
CA LYS A 72 5.46 -5.33 -5.72
C LYS A 72 6.94 -5.08 -5.41
N PHE A 73 7.61 -4.28 -6.23
CA PHE A 73 9.02 -3.93 -6.07
C PHE A 73 9.27 -3.01 -4.87
N ALA A 74 8.50 -1.93 -4.71
CA ALA A 74 8.63 -1.05 -3.55
C ALA A 74 8.33 -1.80 -2.23
N HIS A 75 7.32 -2.66 -2.23
CA HIS A 75 6.98 -3.50 -1.09
C HIS A 75 8.16 -4.41 -0.69
N TRP A 76 8.83 -5.01 -1.69
CA TRP A 76 10.02 -5.82 -1.45
C TRP A 76 11.19 -5.00 -0.88
N ILE A 77 11.45 -3.80 -1.41
CA ILE A 77 12.50 -2.89 -0.91
C ILE A 77 12.26 -2.49 0.55
N ILE A 78 11.03 -2.14 0.91
CA ILE A 78 10.71 -1.69 2.28
C ILE A 78 10.86 -2.82 3.31
N HIS A 79 10.63 -4.07 2.89
CA HIS A 79 10.90 -5.24 3.71
C HIS A 79 12.37 -5.68 3.74
N TRP A 80 13.24 -5.03 2.97
CA TRP A 80 14.66 -5.33 3.04
C TRP A 80 15.19 -4.99 4.44
N TRP A 81 16.10 -5.83 4.93
CA TRP A 81 16.54 -5.84 6.32
C TRP A 81 17.00 -4.46 6.82
N ILE A 82 17.68 -3.69 5.95
CA ILE A 82 18.21 -2.35 6.23
C ILE A 82 17.12 -1.34 6.58
N PHE A 83 15.88 -1.52 6.11
CA PHE A 83 14.80 -0.56 6.34
C PHE A 83 13.85 -0.97 7.47
N TRP A 84 13.66 -2.29 7.67
CA TRP A 84 12.61 -2.76 8.59
C TRP A 84 13.11 -3.20 9.97
N LYS A 85 14.36 -3.66 10.11
CA LYS A 85 14.94 -4.05 11.42
C LYS A 85 15.93 -3.02 11.97
N THR A 86 15.95 -1.80 11.42
CA THR A 86 16.85 -0.73 11.85
C THR A 86 16.09 0.37 12.59
N PRO A 87 16.80 1.22 13.37
CA PRO A 87 16.22 2.41 13.97
C PRO A 87 15.70 3.44 12.96
N LEU A 88 15.92 3.21 11.66
CA LEU A 88 15.40 4.07 10.57
C LEU A 88 13.92 3.82 10.27
N ARG A 89 13.31 2.75 10.79
CA ARG A 89 11.90 2.42 10.51
C ARG A 89 10.92 3.58 10.74
N PRO A 90 11.00 4.38 11.83
CA PRO A 90 10.13 5.55 12.01
C PRO A 90 10.31 6.61 10.91
N TRP A 91 11.55 6.83 10.45
CA TRP A 91 11.87 7.76 9.37
C TRP A 91 11.33 7.27 8.02
N VAL A 92 11.49 5.97 7.73
CA VAL A 92 10.90 5.35 6.52
C VAL A 92 9.38 5.49 6.55
N ASN A 93 8.75 5.21 7.69
CA ASN A 93 7.31 5.36 7.85
C ASN A 93 6.86 6.82 7.67
N PHE A 94 7.60 7.77 8.22
CA PHE A 94 7.33 9.20 8.04
C PHE A 94 7.44 9.59 6.56
N LEU A 95 8.52 9.19 5.88
CA LEU A 95 8.71 9.46 4.45
C LEU A 95 7.58 8.88 3.60
N LEU A 96 7.18 7.63 3.85
CA LEU A 96 6.08 7.00 3.11
C LEU A 96 4.74 7.71 3.31
N ARG A 97 4.47 8.21 4.53
CA ARG A 97 3.28 9.03 4.79
C ARG A 97 3.33 10.36 4.05
N SER A 98 4.47 11.06 4.11
CA SER A 98 4.65 12.34 3.44
C SER A 98 4.49 12.21 1.93
N LEU A 99 5.07 11.17 1.32
CA LEU A 99 4.88 10.87 -0.10
C LEU A 99 3.41 10.56 -0.42
N LEU A 100 2.73 9.77 0.42
CA LEU A 100 1.32 9.43 0.20
C LEU A 100 0.44 10.69 0.21
N ILE A 101 0.65 11.61 1.16
CA ILE A 101 -0.08 12.88 1.23
C ILE A 101 0.24 13.74 0.02
N PHE A 102 1.52 13.89 -0.32
CA PHE A 102 1.97 14.68 -1.47
C PHE A 102 1.29 14.21 -2.77
N TRP A 103 1.29 12.90 -3.03
CA TRP A 103 0.67 12.37 -4.23
C TRP A 103 -0.86 12.42 -4.20
N ALA A 104 -1.49 12.20 -3.04
CA ALA A 104 -2.93 12.35 -2.89
C ALA A 104 -3.37 13.77 -3.24
N VAL A 105 -2.63 14.80 -2.80
CA VAL A 105 -2.87 16.20 -3.16
C VAL A 105 -2.66 16.41 -4.66
N ILE A 106 -1.54 15.95 -5.23
CA ILE A 106 -1.28 16.09 -6.67
C ILE A 106 -2.39 15.46 -7.52
N TRP A 107 -2.85 14.26 -7.18
CA TRP A 107 -3.90 13.59 -7.95
C TRP A 107 -5.30 14.16 -7.71
N PHE A 108 -5.51 14.81 -6.58
CA PHE A 108 -6.75 15.56 -6.34
C PHE A 108 -6.76 16.84 -7.19
N VAL A 109 -5.64 17.57 -7.24
CA VAL A 109 -5.50 18.83 -7.99
C VAL A 109 -5.42 18.60 -9.49
N LEU A 110 -4.75 17.56 -9.96
CA LEU A 110 -4.62 17.25 -11.38
C LEU A 110 -5.83 16.43 -11.86
N PRO A 111 -6.76 17.03 -12.62
CA PRO A 111 -7.89 16.30 -13.17
C PRO A 111 -7.38 15.17 -14.06
N SER A 112 -7.86 13.96 -13.80
CA SER A 112 -7.57 12.83 -14.67
C SER A 112 -8.12 13.17 -16.05
N LYS A 113 -7.29 13.10 -17.11
CA LYS A 113 -7.81 13.23 -18.48
C LYS A 113 -8.99 12.27 -18.64
N PRO A 114 -10.12 12.70 -19.20
CA PRO A 114 -11.29 11.84 -19.35
C PRO A 114 -10.87 10.57 -20.10
N LYS A 115 -11.19 9.41 -19.53
CA LYS A 115 -10.95 8.13 -20.22
C LYS A 115 -11.72 8.20 -21.54
N ARG A 116 -11.02 8.15 -22.68
CA ARG A 116 -11.64 8.00 -23.99
C ARG A 116 -12.51 6.75 -23.95
N THR A 117 -13.82 6.94 -23.88
CA THR A 117 -14.79 5.85 -23.97
C THR A 117 -14.60 5.22 -25.34
N ARG A 118 -14.05 4.00 -25.38
CA ARG A 118 -13.95 3.22 -26.62
C ARG A 118 -15.39 2.96 -27.06
N ARG A 119 -15.92 3.76 -28.00
CA ARG A 119 -17.22 3.47 -28.64
C ARG A 119 -17.13 2.06 -29.21
N LYS A 120 -17.87 1.12 -28.63
CA LYS A 120 -18.10 -0.18 -29.25
C LYS A 120 -18.84 0.11 -30.55
N LYS A 121 -18.19 -0.10 -31.69
CA LYS A 121 -18.89 -0.21 -32.98
C LYS A 121 -19.62 -1.54 -32.91
N TYR A 122 -20.94 -1.49 -32.74
CA TYR A 122 -21.80 -2.63 -33.02
C TYR A 122 -21.85 -2.74 -34.54
N ALA A 123 -21.43 -3.89 -35.06
CA ALA A 123 -21.58 -4.30 -36.46
C ALA A 123 -22.71 -5.31 -36.53
#